data_AF-A0A4R1ZWD6-F1
#
_entry.id   AF-A0A4R1ZWD6-F1
#
_cell.length_a   1.000
_cell.length_b   1.000
_cell.length_c   1.000
_cell.angle_alpha   90.00
_cell.angle_beta   90.00
_cell.angle_gamma   90.00
#
_symmetry.space_group_name_H-M   'P 1'
#
loop_
_entity.id
_entity.type
_entity.pdbx_description
1 polymer ?
#
loop_
_entity_poly.entity_id
_entity_poly.type
_entity_poly.pdbx_seq_one_letter_code
_entity_poly.pdbx_strand_id
1 'polypeptide(L)' 'MDEREWDAAMIATLEHVNYLTVHGEEYQTLEGKLNLDAGQLELLVVKMNNK' A
#
# COMPACT_ATOMS: atom_id res chain seq x y z
N MET A 1 0.36 -23.50 4.04
CA MET A 1 0.26 -22.03 4.13
C MET A 1 0.69 -21.68 5.55
N ASP A 2 1.64 -20.77 5.70
CA ASP A 2 2.16 -20.37 7.02
C ASP A 2 1.10 -19.49 7.70
N GLU A 3 0.38 -20.03 8.69
CA GLU A 3 -0.62 -19.32 9.51
C GLU A 3 0.10 -18.51 10.59
N ARG A 4 1.00 -17.62 10.18
CA ARG A 4 1.70 -16.76 11.13
C ARG A 4 0.78 -15.61 11.51
N GLU A 5 0.35 -15.59 12.77
CA GLU A 5 -0.35 -14.43 13.34
C GLU A 5 0.53 -13.19 13.22
N TRP A 6 -0.05 -12.10 12.73
CA TRP A 6 0.69 -10.87 12.47
C TRP A 6 1.03 -10.21 13.80
N ASP A 7 2.32 -10.00 14.06
CA ASP A 7 2.75 -9.32 15.27
C ASP A 7 2.58 -7.79 15.16
N ALA A 8 2.62 -7.11 16.32
CA ALA A 8 2.43 -5.66 16.38
C ALA A 8 3.51 -4.87 15.61
N ALA A 9 4.72 -5.43 15.45
CA ALA A 9 5.78 -4.78 14.68
C ALA A 9 5.52 -4.90 13.17
N MET A 10 5.03 -6.04 12.70
CA MET A 10 4.57 -6.24 11.32
C MET A 10 3.37 -5.34 11.00
N ILE A 11 2.43 -5.21 11.93
CA ILE A 11 1.30 -4.27 11.78
C ILE A 11 1.81 -2.83 11.76
N ALA A 12 2.73 -2.44 12.64
CA ALA A 12 3.33 -1.11 12.63
C ALA A 12 4.15 -0.83 11.36
N THR A 13 4.76 -1.85 10.75
CA THR A 13 5.43 -1.68 9.44
C THR A 13 4.46 -1.35 8.31
N LEU A 14 3.16 -1.66 8.45
CA LEU A 14 2.13 -1.19 7.51
C LEU A 14 1.82 0.31 7.66
N GLU A 15 2.20 0.94 8.78
CA GLU A 15 2.08 2.39 8.98
C GLU A 15 3.21 3.17 8.30
N HIS A 16 4.20 2.48 7.72
CA HIS A 16 5.15 3.14 6.84
C HIS A 16 4.47 3.40 5.49
N VAL A 17 4.54 4.66 5.06
CA VAL A 17 4.12 5.13 3.75
C VAL A 17 4.40 4.07 2.68
N ASN A 18 3.33 3.50 2.10
CA ASN A 18 3.50 2.55 1.00
C ASN A 18 3.82 3.33 -0.28
N TYR A 19 4.87 2.91 -0.97
CA TYR A 19 5.27 3.48 -2.24
C TYR A 19 4.97 2.51 -3.39
N LEU A 20 4.58 3.06 -4.53
CA LEU A 20 4.31 2.31 -5.75
C LEU A 20 5.13 2.91 -6.88
N THR A 21 5.71 2.07 -7.72
CA THR A 21 6.34 2.50 -8.97
C THR A 21 5.47 2.09 -10.13
N VAL A 22 5.04 3.06 -10.94
CA VAL A 22 4.25 2.81 -12.15
C VAL A 22 4.96 3.48 -13.32
N HIS A 23 5.36 2.69 -14.32
CA HIS A 23 6.12 3.17 -15.49
C HIS A 23 7.38 3.99 -15.17
N GLY A 24 8.06 3.68 -14.05
CA GLY A 24 9.27 4.37 -13.62
C GLY A 24 9.04 5.63 -12.79
N GLU A 25 7.78 5.98 -12.53
CA GLU A 25 7.41 7.11 -11.66
C GLU A 25 7.02 6.59 -10.28
N GLU A 26 7.50 7.25 -9.22
CA GLU A 26 7.22 6.89 -7.84
C GLU A 26 6.00 7.65 -7.31
N TYR A 27 5.19 6.92 -6.54
CA TYR A 27 3.97 7.42 -5.95
C TYR A 27 3.90 7.02 -4.49
N GLN A 28 3.43 7.93 -3.64
CA GLN A 28 3.08 7.66 -2.26
C GLN A 28 1.59 7.35 -2.17
N THR A 29 1.22 6.24 -1.53
CA THR A 29 -0.18 5.93 -1.22
C THR A 29 -0.69 6.83 -0.11
N LEU A 30 -1.88 7.37 -0.29
CA LEU A 30 -2.60 8.15 0.71
C LEU A 30 -3.73 7.33 1.33
N GLU A 31 -4.43 6.54 0.52
CA GLU A 31 -5.56 5.73 0.93
C GLU A 31 -5.69 4.51 0.00
N GLY A 32 -6.23 3.42 0.53
CA GLY A 32 -6.55 2.22 -0.24
C GLY A 32 -7.96 1.72 0.09
N LYS A 33 -8.70 1.34 -0.95
CA LYS A 33 -10.04 0.77 -0.84
C LYS A 33 -10.06 -0.61 -1.49
N LEU A 34 -10.29 -1.63 -0.68
CA LEU A 34 -10.49 -3.00 -1.14
C LEU A 34 -11.99 -3.29 -1.26
N ASN A 35 -12.44 -3.57 -2.48
CA ASN A 35 -13.78 -4.10 -2.74
C ASN A 35 -13.68 -5.62 -2.93
N LEU A 36 -14.11 -6.37 -1.91
CA LEU A 36 -14.05 -7.84 -1.92
C LEU A 36 -15.06 -8.46 -2.88
N ASP A 37 -16.25 -7.88 -3.00
CA ASP A 37 -17.30 -8.38 -3.88
C ASP A 37 -16.90 -8.27 -5.35
N ALA A 38 -16.22 -7.17 -5.69
CA ALA A 38 -15.72 -6.92 -7.04
C ALA A 38 -14.30 -7.47 -7.29
N GLY A 39 -13.60 -7.95 -6.26
CA GLY A 39 -12.20 -8.40 -6.36
C GLY A 39 -11.23 -7.30 -6.79
N GLN A 40 -11.49 -6.05 -6.41
CA GLN A 40 -10.73 -4.88 -6.87
C GLN A 40 -10.07 -4.13 -5.71
N LEU A 41 -8.81 -3.75 -5.89
CA LEU A 41 -8.10 -2.82 -5.01
C LEU A 41 -7.92 -1.48 -5.76
N GLU A 42 -8.41 -0.41 -5.16
CA GLU A 42 -8.25 0.96 -5.64
C GLU A 42 -7.30 1.71 -4.70
N LEU A 43 -6.36 2.49 -5.25
CA LEU A 43 -5.37 3.22 -4.48
C LEU A 43 -5.42 4.71 -4.86
N LEU A 44 -5.56 5.57 -3.85
CA LEU A 44 -5.35 7.00 -3.99
C LEU A 44 -3.88 7.29 -3.74
N VAL A 45 -3.24 7.92 -4.72
CA VAL A 45 -1.80 8.16 -4.70
C VAL A 45 -1.46 9.60 -5.07
N VAL A 46 -0.34 10.08 -4.54
CA VAL A 46 0.30 11.33 -4.96
C VAL A 46 1.63 11.02 -5.62
N LYS A 47 1.90 11.68 -6.75
CA LYS A 47 3.18 11.55 -7.45
C LYS A 47 4.29 12.15 -6.58
N MET A 48 5.37 11.41 -6.39
CA MET A 48 6.57 11.92 -5.73
C MET A 48 7.37 12.75 -6.72
N ASN A 49 7.60 14.02 -6.39
CA ASN A 49 8.57 14.84 -7.10
C ASN A 49 9.87 14.80 -6.30
N ASN A 50 10.86 14.05 -6.79
CA ASN A 50 12.22 14.12 -6.26
C ASN A 50 12.72 15.55 -6.44
N LYS A 51 12.89 16.28 -5.33
CA LYS A 51 13.59 17.56 -5.30
C LYS A 51 15.09 17.34 -5.32
#